data_AF-A0A212JJV9-F1
#
_entry.id   AF-A0A212JJV9-F1
#
_cell.length_a   1.000
_cell.length_b   1.000
_cell.length_c   1.000
_cell.angle_alpha   90.00
_cell.angle_beta   90.00
_cell.angle_gamma   90.00
#
_symmetry.space_group_name_H-M   'P 1'
#
loop_
_entity.id
_entity.type
_entity.pdbx_description
1 polymer ?
#
loop_
_entity_poly.entity_id
_entity_poly.type
_entity_poly.pdbx_seq_one_letter_code
_entity_poly.pdbx_strand_id
1 'polypeptide(L)'
;MNYEKLNTKLSKQRKVFFFLLIALFFNGLSVNGQVTIGDNTSPQDYSVLEISTVSTKGGLRLPQLNTIQRNGLKLDELASSDNEKARGLAIFNIETQCFEYWNSSKWISLCESEHQEGTVDFSGCNSISVSGVYDTDLTPNKQNIRIIVPVEVTELGSYRYEAVVNNVTFVARGTYVNFGPQDVYLYPSTVSGPVQSGVTLNATLTIGPLTDNTYVICDEIPIRFVSRSTSILKILNLTGGEDYWDITSSDGGNNRTNNPVDWAARWVKGEYISTTSRTALEYSGTAGIQIVSLNPTAGGAIATLDELLEEVSIVWVGANDNASRFNSGIVTVLRDWATSGQGYIVTVADKISGGSIPQNLGLIIEDGSSVNGFTTASNLPEIFKGTDVPYDLANGLEVARDGSNAGYITCKGGITFLQTGSGVSPVRRLGVYNPATNTFGFADKFGQSATYSSSGGFPSNGSGSTATGYNLQRILIDIWAYMLANAPIK
;
A
#
# COMPACT_ATOMS: atom_id res chain seq x y z
N MET A 1 -89.50 64.23 10.59
CA MET A 1 -88.21 63.76 11.16
C MET A 1 -87.83 62.48 10.42
N ASN A 2 -86.98 62.59 9.38
CA ASN A 2 -86.79 61.53 8.37
C ASN A 2 -85.78 60.46 8.81
N TYR A 3 -86.25 59.48 9.59
CA TYR A 3 -85.48 58.33 10.04
C TYR A 3 -84.96 57.43 8.89
N GLU A 4 -85.63 57.41 7.74
CA GLU A 4 -85.18 56.62 6.57
C GLU A 4 -83.88 57.13 5.94
N LYS A 5 -83.62 58.45 5.97
CA LYS A 5 -82.38 59.02 5.43
C LYS A 5 -81.17 58.82 6.35
N LEU A 6 -81.38 58.54 7.64
CA LEU A 6 -80.29 58.31 8.59
C LEU A 6 -79.74 56.87 8.50
N ASN A 7 -80.62 55.87 8.34
CA ASN A 7 -80.23 54.45 8.25
C ASN A 7 -79.48 54.10 6.94
N THR A 8 -79.80 54.76 5.84
CA THR A 8 -79.07 54.58 4.56
C THR A 8 -77.67 55.19 4.58
N LYS A 9 -77.46 56.30 5.32
CA LYS A 9 -76.13 56.89 5.52
C LYS A 9 -75.24 56.05 6.45
N LEU A 10 -75.80 55.51 7.55
CA LEU A 10 -75.05 54.64 8.47
C LEU A 10 -74.64 53.31 7.82
N SER A 11 -75.49 52.71 6.96
CA SER A 11 -75.13 51.46 6.28
C SER A 11 -74.04 51.65 5.23
N LYS A 12 -74.02 52.81 4.56
CA LYS A 12 -72.97 53.16 3.58
C LYS A 12 -71.63 53.43 4.27
N GLN A 13 -71.62 54.14 5.40
CA GLN A 13 -70.39 54.38 6.17
C GLN A 13 -69.82 53.12 6.84
N ARG A 14 -70.68 52.21 7.32
CA ARG A 14 -70.23 50.88 7.82
C ARG A 14 -69.59 50.03 6.73
N LYS A 15 -70.17 50.03 5.51
CA LYS A 15 -69.59 49.31 4.37
C LYS A 15 -68.24 49.91 3.95
N VAL A 16 -68.13 51.24 3.87
CA VAL A 16 -66.87 51.91 3.53
C VAL A 16 -65.80 51.66 4.60
N PHE A 17 -66.14 51.77 5.88
CA PHE A 17 -65.21 51.46 6.97
C PHE A 17 -64.75 50.01 6.95
N PHE A 18 -65.67 49.05 6.71
CA PHE A 18 -65.33 47.63 6.60
C PHE A 18 -64.39 47.35 5.42
N PHE A 19 -64.63 47.96 4.25
CA PHE A 19 -63.72 47.85 3.10
C PHE A 19 -62.35 48.50 3.36
N LEU A 20 -62.30 49.62 4.08
CA LEU A 20 -61.04 50.27 4.43
C LEU A 20 -60.21 49.43 5.42
N LEU A 21 -60.89 48.77 6.37
CA LEU A 21 -60.26 47.89 7.36
C LEU A 21 -59.73 46.60 6.72
N ILE A 22 -60.44 46.07 5.72
CA ILE A 22 -59.96 44.97 4.87
C ILE A 22 -58.73 45.41 4.05
N ALA A 23 -58.77 46.59 3.43
CA ALA A 23 -57.64 47.10 2.65
C ALA A 23 -56.39 47.32 3.51
N LEU A 24 -56.54 47.83 4.75
CA LEU A 24 -55.44 47.95 5.71
C LEU A 24 -54.89 46.60 6.17
N PHE A 25 -55.73 45.56 6.29
CA PHE A 25 -55.29 44.21 6.62
C PHE A 25 -54.45 43.56 5.50
N PHE A 26 -54.77 43.83 4.24
CA PHE A 26 -54.06 43.23 3.10
C PHE A 26 -52.72 43.90 2.74
N ASN A 27 -52.49 45.15 3.17
CA ASN A 27 -51.22 45.85 2.90
C ASN A 27 -50.09 45.50 3.90
N GLY A 28 -50.38 44.75 4.98
CA GLY A 28 -49.39 44.34 5.98
C GLY A 28 -48.77 42.95 5.78
N LEU A 29 -49.25 42.18 4.80
CA LEU A 29 -48.80 40.82 4.54
C LEU A 29 -47.80 40.81 3.37
N SER A 30 -46.52 41.05 3.68
CA SER A 30 -45.43 40.70 2.76
C SER A 30 -45.28 39.17 2.74
N VAL A 31 -46.18 38.50 2.01
CA VAL A 31 -46.05 37.06 1.76
C VAL A 31 -44.94 36.88 0.73
N ASN A 32 -43.71 36.74 1.20
CA ASN A 32 -42.63 36.22 0.36
C ASN A 32 -42.96 34.76 0.08
N GLY A 33 -43.36 34.44 -1.15
CA GLY A 33 -43.67 33.08 -1.58
C GLY A 33 -42.39 32.23 -1.66
N GLN A 34 -41.83 31.87 -0.52
CA GLN A 34 -40.85 30.79 -0.44
C GLN A 34 -41.60 29.47 -0.61
N VAL A 35 -41.13 28.62 -1.50
CA VAL A 35 -41.83 27.39 -1.89
C VAL A 35 -40.91 26.21 -1.68
N THR A 36 -41.37 25.24 -0.91
CA THR A 36 -40.84 23.87 -0.98
C THR A 36 -41.65 23.13 -2.04
N ILE A 37 -40.98 22.65 -3.08
CA ILE A 37 -41.60 21.85 -4.12
C ILE A 37 -41.42 20.38 -3.74
N GLY A 38 -42.53 19.63 -3.70
CA GLY A 38 -42.53 18.19 -3.40
C GLY A 38 -42.80 17.82 -1.94
N ASP A 39 -42.95 18.82 -1.05
CA ASP A 39 -43.37 18.67 0.35
C ASP A 39 -44.11 19.94 0.84
N ASN A 40 -44.90 19.82 1.92
CA ASN A 40 -45.71 20.92 2.48
C ASN A 40 -45.04 21.63 3.67
N THR A 41 -43.72 21.59 3.73
CA THR A 41 -42.91 22.23 4.78
C THR A 41 -42.39 23.57 4.29
N SER A 42 -42.16 24.52 5.20
CA SER A 42 -41.45 25.77 4.84
C SER A 42 -40.02 25.44 4.41
N PRO A 43 -39.46 26.12 3.39
CA PRO A 43 -38.04 25.99 3.07
C PRO A 43 -37.17 26.34 4.28
N GLN A 44 -35.96 25.80 4.30
CA GLN A 44 -34.97 26.21 5.29
C GLN A 44 -34.66 27.72 5.17
N ASP A 45 -34.25 28.37 6.27
CA ASP A 45 -33.97 29.83 6.30
C ASP A 45 -32.89 30.29 5.31
N TYR A 46 -32.07 29.36 4.82
CA TYR A 46 -31.03 29.58 3.81
C TYR A 46 -31.47 29.24 2.38
N SER A 47 -32.71 28.77 2.17
CA SER A 47 -33.25 28.32 0.89
C SER A 47 -34.41 29.20 0.43
N VAL A 48 -34.21 29.95 -0.65
CA VAL A 48 -35.32 30.69 -1.30
C VAL A 48 -36.25 29.73 -2.07
N LEU A 49 -35.70 28.60 -2.54
CA LEU A 49 -36.40 27.50 -3.20
C LEU A 49 -35.83 26.17 -2.70
N GLU A 50 -36.68 25.26 -2.24
CA GLU A 50 -36.29 23.93 -1.76
C GLU A 50 -37.04 22.84 -2.55
N ILE A 51 -36.35 21.76 -2.92
CA ILE A 51 -36.98 20.60 -3.56
C ILE A 51 -36.85 19.42 -2.59
N SER A 52 -37.98 19.01 -2.02
CA SER A 52 -38.03 17.90 -1.07
C SER A 52 -38.57 16.64 -1.74
N THR A 53 -37.84 15.55 -1.62
CA THR A 53 -38.27 14.24 -2.14
C THR A 53 -38.88 13.33 -1.08
N VAL A 54 -39.23 13.90 0.09
CA VAL A 54 -39.81 13.17 1.23
C VAL A 54 -41.17 12.59 0.83
N SER A 55 -42.05 13.45 0.31
CA SER A 55 -43.44 13.10 -0.03
C SER A 55 -43.63 12.80 -1.52
N THR A 56 -42.89 13.49 -2.40
CA THR A 56 -42.95 13.29 -3.86
C THR A 56 -41.61 12.83 -4.41
N LYS A 57 -41.56 11.74 -5.18
CA LYS A 57 -40.32 11.29 -5.84
C LYS A 57 -40.15 12.02 -7.18
N GLY A 58 -39.12 12.86 -7.29
CA GLY A 58 -38.80 13.67 -8.46
C GLY A 58 -37.43 14.35 -8.30
N GLY A 59 -36.98 15.09 -9.31
CA GLY A 59 -35.71 15.82 -9.27
C GLY A 59 -35.81 17.17 -9.97
N LEU A 60 -34.76 17.99 -9.84
CA LEU A 60 -34.63 19.24 -10.58
C LEU A 60 -34.21 18.94 -12.02
N ARG A 61 -35.04 19.31 -12.99
CA ARG A 61 -34.65 19.33 -14.41
C ARG A 61 -34.26 20.75 -14.79
N LEU A 62 -32.97 20.94 -15.10
CA LEU A 62 -32.43 22.23 -15.51
C LEU A 62 -32.91 22.63 -16.92
N PRO A 63 -32.81 23.91 -17.29
CA PRO A 63 -32.95 24.34 -18.68
C PRO A 63 -32.03 23.52 -19.58
N GLN A 64 -32.62 22.92 -20.61
CA GLN A 64 -31.93 22.04 -21.56
C GLN A 64 -31.61 22.83 -22.83
N LEU A 65 -30.35 23.21 -23.01
CA LEU A 65 -29.88 24.04 -24.11
C LEU A 65 -28.81 23.29 -24.91
N ASN A 66 -28.74 23.47 -26.23
CA ASN A 66 -27.54 23.10 -26.98
C ASN A 66 -26.50 24.22 -26.92
N THR A 67 -25.30 24.00 -27.46
CA THR A 67 -24.19 24.97 -27.39
C THR A 67 -24.55 26.32 -28.03
N ILE A 68 -25.30 26.31 -29.14
CA ILE A 68 -25.74 27.53 -29.83
C ILE A 68 -26.71 28.33 -28.96
N GLN A 69 -27.70 27.67 -28.36
CA GLN A 69 -28.69 28.30 -27.49
C GLN A 69 -28.05 28.84 -26.20
N ARG A 70 -27.11 28.09 -25.61
CA ARG A 70 -26.32 28.52 -24.45
C ARG A 70 -25.52 29.77 -24.77
N ASN A 71 -24.76 29.77 -25.87
CA ASN A 71 -23.95 30.93 -26.27
C ASN A 71 -24.84 32.13 -26.67
N GLY A 72 -26.07 31.87 -27.16
CA GLY A 72 -27.08 32.88 -27.42
C GLY A 72 -27.55 33.66 -26.19
N LEU A 73 -27.22 33.22 -24.96
CA LEU A 73 -27.46 33.98 -23.73
C LEU A 73 -26.53 35.20 -23.59
N LYS A 74 -25.45 35.30 -24.40
CA LYS A 74 -24.57 36.48 -24.51
C LYS A 74 -24.04 36.98 -23.15
N LEU A 75 -23.70 36.05 -22.25
CA LEU A 75 -23.29 36.38 -20.87
C LEU A 75 -21.93 37.07 -20.81
N ASP A 76 -21.07 36.78 -21.78
CA ASP A 76 -19.78 37.40 -22.03
C ASP A 76 -19.90 38.86 -22.53
N GLU A 77 -21.04 39.24 -23.11
CA GLU A 77 -21.34 40.60 -23.58
C GLU A 77 -21.98 41.47 -22.49
N LEU A 78 -22.29 40.92 -21.31
CA LEU A 78 -22.92 41.67 -20.22
C LEU A 78 -21.93 42.68 -19.60
N ALA A 79 -22.45 43.84 -19.19
CA ALA A 79 -21.69 44.76 -18.35
C ALA A 79 -21.21 44.05 -17.08
N SER A 80 -20.03 44.42 -16.55
CA SER A 80 -19.38 43.70 -15.44
C SER A 80 -20.30 43.49 -14.24
N SER A 81 -21.15 44.47 -13.89
CA SER A 81 -22.10 44.35 -12.78
C SER A 81 -23.24 43.35 -13.00
N ASP A 82 -23.61 43.09 -14.25
CA ASP A 82 -24.69 42.15 -14.59
C ASP A 82 -24.13 40.76 -14.88
N ASN A 83 -22.92 40.66 -15.43
CA ASN A 83 -22.17 39.41 -15.56
C ASN A 83 -21.93 38.76 -14.18
N GLU A 84 -21.59 39.55 -13.17
CA GLU A 84 -21.45 39.08 -11.78
C GLU A 84 -22.74 38.50 -11.20
N LYS A 85 -23.91 39.06 -11.56
CA LYS A 85 -25.21 38.53 -11.12
C LYS A 85 -25.60 37.25 -11.84
N ALA A 86 -25.04 36.99 -13.02
CA ALA A 86 -25.25 35.76 -13.77
C ALA A 86 -24.41 34.58 -13.25
N ARG A 87 -23.46 34.84 -12.34
CA ARG A 87 -22.63 33.79 -11.73
C ARG A 87 -23.51 32.73 -11.05
N GLY A 88 -23.24 31.46 -11.33
CA GLY A 88 -24.00 30.33 -10.82
C GLY A 88 -25.25 30.00 -11.63
N LEU A 89 -25.53 30.70 -12.75
CA LEU A 89 -26.53 30.26 -13.72
C LEU A 89 -26.18 28.86 -14.20
N ALA A 90 -27.09 27.91 -14.02
CA ALA A 90 -26.88 26.50 -14.32
C ALA A 90 -27.81 26.00 -15.43
N ILE A 91 -27.27 25.16 -16.31
CA ILE A 91 -28.00 24.51 -17.40
C ILE A 91 -27.63 23.04 -17.50
N PHE A 92 -28.41 22.27 -18.27
CA PHE A 92 -27.98 21.00 -18.82
C PHE A 92 -27.76 21.17 -20.32
N ASN A 93 -26.51 21.04 -20.77
CA ASN A 93 -26.17 21.10 -22.17
C ASN A 93 -26.53 19.77 -22.85
N ILE A 94 -27.51 19.77 -23.75
CA ILE A 94 -28.01 18.54 -24.39
C ILE A 94 -27.07 17.96 -25.44
N GLU A 95 -26.13 18.77 -25.94
CA GLU A 95 -25.14 18.35 -26.92
C GLU A 95 -23.97 17.63 -26.25
N THR A 96 -23.45 18.21 -25.16
CA THR A 96 -22.39 17.59 -24.34
C THR A 96 -22.94 16.56 -23.35
N GLN A 97 -24.25 16.57 -23.10
CA GLN A 97 -24.93 15.80 -22.06
C GLN A 97 -24.45 16.12 -20.64
N CYS A 98 -24.03 17.38 -20.41
CA CYS A 98 -23.37 17.81 -19.17
C CYS A 98 -24.18 18.85 -18.39
N PHE A 99 -24.02 18.86 -17.07
CA PHE A 99 -24.36 20.03 -16.24
C PHE A 99 -23.28 21.10 -16.47
N GLU A 100 -23.71 22.33 -16.76
CA GLU A 100 -22.80 23.47 -16.90
C GLU A 100 -23.25 24.65 -16.04
N TYR A 101 -22.31 25.42 -15.51
CA TYR A 101 -22.61 26.69 -14.83
C TYR A 101 -21.72 27.84 -15.29
N TRP A 102 -22.23 29.06 -15.21
CA TRP A 102 -21.49 30.28 -15.55
C TRP A 102 -20.68 30.79 -14.36
N ASN A 103 -19.37 31.03 -14.52
CA ASN A 103 -18.48 31.49 -13.45
C ASN A 103 -18.11 32.99 -13.51
N SER A 104 -18.87 33.81 -14.25
CA SER A 104 -18.56 35.20 -14.64
C SER A 104 -17.57 35.37 -15.80
N SER A 105 -16.94 34.31 -16.30
CA SER A 105 -15.98 34.41 -17.40
C SER A 105 -16.23 33.39 -18.50
N LYS A 106 -16.58 32.16 -18.13
CA LYS A 106 -16.88 31.07 -19.05
C LYS A 106 -17.91 30.11 -18.45
N TRP A 107 -18.45 29.25 -19.30
CA TRP A 107 -19.19 28.07 -18.86
C TRP A 107 -18.22 27.01 -18.34
N ILE A 108 -18.56 26.40 -17.20
CA ILE A 108 -17.82 25.31 -16.56
C ILE A 108 -18.68 24.05 -16.60
N SER A 109 -18.19 22.99 -17.24
CA SER A 109 -18.85 21.68 -17.30
C SER A 109 -18.51 20.82 -16.08
N LEU A 110 -19.51 20.08 -15.56
CA LEU A 110 -19.38 19.21 -14.37
C LEU A 110 -19.42 17.71 -14.69
N CYS A 111 -19.51 17.29 -15.95
CA CYS A 111 -19.68 15.87 -16.31
C CYS A 111 -18.47 15.23 -17.02
N GLU A 112 -17.27 15.78 -16.79
CA GLU A 112 -15.94 15.27 -17.18
C GLU A 112 -15.47 15.54 -18.63
N SER A 113 -14.14 15.57 -18.76
CA SER A 113 -13.24 16.04 -19.85
C SER A 113 -12.89 17.53 -19.90
N GLU A 114 -13.59 18.40 -19.16
CA GLU A 114 -13.13 19.77 -18.86
C GLU A 114 -12.82 19.98 -17.38
N HIS A 115 -12.31 18.93 -16.70
CA HIS A 115 -11.45 19.24 -15.57
C HIS A 115 -10.30 20.07 -16.14
N GLN A 116 -10.14 21.29 -15.65
CA GLN A 116 -8.93 22.07 -15.91
C GLN A 116 -7.77 21.10 -15.72
N GLU A 117 -7.00 20.85 -16.78
CA GLU A 117 -5.81 20.02 -16.66
C GLU A 117 -4.90 20.74 -15.68
N GLY A 118 -4.41 20.01 -14.69
CA GLY A 118 -3.46 20.59 -13.78
C GLY A 118 -2.15 20.80 -14.53
N THR A 119 -1.62 22.01 -14.49
CA THR A 119 -0.33 22.30 -15.11
C THR A 119 0.80 22.04 -14.13
N VAL A 120 1.94 21.63 -14.66
CA VAL A 120 3.15 21.40 -13.87
C VAL A 120 4.34 22.18 -14.45
N ASP A 121 5.32 22.46 -13.61
CA ASP A 121 6.69 22.67 -14.04
C ASP A 121 7.45 21.35 -13.89
N PHE A 122 8.28 21.01 -14.86
CA PHE A 122 8.95 19.72 -14.94
C PHE A 122 10.44 19.91 -15.22
N SER A 123 11.27 19.49 -14.24
CA SER A 123 12.72 19.70 -14.25
C SER A 123 13.48 18.94 -15.37
N GLY A 124 12.81 18.04 -16.09
CA GLY A 124 13.33 17.32 -17.24
C GLY A 124 13.46 15.80 -17.01
N CYS A 125 13.68 15.07 -18.10
CA CYS A 125 13.60 13.61 -18.14
C CYS A 125 14.58 12.89 -17.20
N ASN A 126 15.72 13.51 -16.87
CA ASN A 126 16.73 12.93 -15.96
C ASN A 126 16.25 12.81 -14.51
N SER A 127 15.16 13.48 -14.15
CA SER A 127 14.56 13.40 -12.81
C SER A 127 13.66 12.17 -12.63
N ILE A 128 13.28 11.52 -13.73
CA ILE A 128 12.42 10.33 -13.69
C ILE A 128 13.24 9.15 -13.18
N SER A 129 12.66 8.39 -12.24
CA SER A 129 13.27 7.17 -11.73
C SER A 129 12.32 5.99 -11.85
N VAL A 130 12.88 4.78 -11.90
CA VAL A 130 12.13 3.53 -11.95
C VAL A 130 12.49 2.75 -10.70
N SER A 131 11.46 2.38 -9.93
CA SER A 131 11.63 1.54 -8.74
C SER A 131 11.12 0.14 -9.07
N GLY A 132 12.00 -0.86 -8.96
CA GLY A 132 11.70 -2.27 -9.23
C GLY A 132 11.91 -2.67 -10.69
N VAL A 133 11.52 -3.91 -10.99
CA VAL A 133 11.61 -4.53 -12.32
C VAL A 133 10.26 -5.14 -12.68
N TYR A 134 9.97 -5.27 -13.97
CA TYR A 134 8.75 -5.90 -14.44
C TYR A 134 8.94 -7.43 -14.49
N ASP A 135 8.21 -8.17 -13.67
CA ASP A 135 8.22 -9.64 -13.66
C ASP A 135 7.26 -10.16 -14.74
N THR A 136 7.80 -10.73 -15.82
CA THR A 136 7.01 -11.24 -16.95
C THR A 136 6.08 -12.40 -16.59
N ASP A 137 6.30 -13.03 -15.43
CA ASP A 137 5.51 -14.16 -14.95
C ASP A 137 4.30 -13.70 -14.10
N LEU A 138 4.21 -12.40 -13.78
CA LEU A 138 3.14 -11.80 -12.99
C LEU A 138 2.18 -10.96 -13.83
N THR A 139 0.90 -10.97 -13.42
CA THR A 139 -0.11 -10.08 -13.97
C THR A 139 0.13 -8.62 -13.54
N PRO A 140 -0.29 -7.60 -14.32
CA PRO A 140 -0.03 -6.18 -14.01
C PRO A 140 -0.41 -5.75 -12.57
N ASN A 141 -1.51 -6.27 -12.04
CA ASN A 141 -2.00 -5.97 -10.68
C ASN A 141 -1.19 -6.63 -9.54
N LYS A 142 -0.21 -7.47 -9.87
CA LYS A 142 0.71 -8.11 -8.91
C LYS A 142 2.14 -7.60 -9.04
N GLN A 143 2.38 -6.62 -9.90
CA GLN A 143 3.69 -6.03 -10.12
C GLN A 143 4.08 -5.10 -8.96
N ASN A 144 5.38 -4.99 -8.68
CA ASN A 144 5.95 -4.02 -7.73
C ASN A 144 6.80 -2.94 -8.42
N ILE A 145 6.77 -2.87 -9.75
CA ILE A 145 7.43 -1.82 -10.52
C ILE A 145 6.58 -0.56 -10.59
N ARG A 146 7.22 0.62 -10.49
CA ARG A 146 6.59 1.92 -10.76
C ARG A 146 7.58 2.90 -11.39
N ILE A 147 7.07 3.76 -12.26
CA ILE A 147 7.79 4.92 -12.78
C ILE A 147 7.43 6.12 -11.90
N ILE A 148 8.42 6.82 -11.38
CA ILE A 148 8.27 7.96 -10.48
C ILE A 148 8.63 9.23 -11.26
N VAL A 149 7.65 10.12 -11.40
CA VAL A 149 7.77 11.38 -12.14
C VAL A 149 7.64 12.54 -11.14
N PRO A 150 8.74 13.16 -10.72
CA PRO A 150 8.69 14.33 -9.86
C PRO A 150 8.26 15.56 -10.68
N VAL A 151 7.23 16.26 -10.20
CA VAL A 151 6.68 17.46 -10.85
C VAL A 151 6.45 18.56 -9.82
N GLU A 152 6.48 19.81 -10.25
CA GLU A 152 6.08 20.97 -9.44
C GLU A 152 4.69 21.42 -9.90
N VAL A 153 3.65 21.18 -9.10
CA VAL A 153 2.27 21.53 -9.48
C VAL A 153 2.08 23.05 -9.43
N THR A 154 1.70 23.63 -10.57
CA THR A 154 1.48 25.08 -10.75
C THR A 154 0.01 25.43 -10.91
N GLU A 155 -0.81 24.52 -11.45
CA GLU A 155 -2.27 24.62 -11.44
C GLU A 155 -2.91 23.32 -10.95
N LEU A 156 -3.94 23.45 -10.11
CA LEU A 156 -4.72 22.31 -9.64
C LEU A 156 -5.61 21.81 -10.78
N GLY A 157 -5.76 20.49 -10.87
CA GLY A 157 -6.50 19.90 -11.96
C GLY A 157 -6.23 18.42 -12.16
N SER A 158 -6.90 17.82 -13.11
CA SER A 158 -6.68 16.41 -13.44
C SER A 158 -5.37 16.22 -14.21
N TYR A 159 -4.75 15.05 -14.06
CA TYR A 159 -3.62 14.62 -14.87
C TYR A 159 -3.80 13.17 -15.33
N ARG A 160 -3.19 12.83 -16.47
CA ARG A 160 -3.10 11.46 -16.99
C ARG A 160 -1.76 11.26 -17.68
N TYR A 161 -0.89 10.44 -17.10
CA TYR A 161 0.39 10.06 -17.67
C TYR A 161 0.35 8.62 -18.16
N GLU A 162 0.95 8.38 -19.32
CA GLU A 162 1.01 7.07 -19.94
C GLU A 162 2.38 6.83 -20.55
N ALA A 163 2.94 5.65 -20.28
CA ALA A 163 4.14 5.16 -20.93
C ALA A 163 3.91 3.75 -21.46
N VAL A 164 4.37 3.47 -22.68
CA VAL A 164 4.25 2.14 -23.30
C VAL A 164 5.64 1.61 -23.60
N VAL A 165 5.91 0.38 -23.17
CA VAL A 165 7.16 -0.32 -23.46
C VAL A 165 6.93 -1.83 -23.42
N ASN A 166 7.50 -2.56 -24.38
CA ASN A 166 7.43 -4.03 -24.42
C ASN A 166 5.99 -4.60 -24.32
N ASN A 167 5.03 -3.94 -24.98
CA ASN A 167 3.59 -4.24 -24.92
C ASN A 167 2.92 -4.05 -23.54
N VAL A 168 3.61 -3.45 -22.57
CA VAL A 168 3.08 -3.07 -21.26
C VAL A 168 2.76 -1.58 -21.27
N THR A 169 1.56 -1.22 -20.83
CA THR A 169 1.15 0.18 -20.62
C THR A 169 1.21 0.51 -19.14
N PHE A 170 1.99 1.53 -18.78
CA PHE A 170 2.05 2.14 -17.46
C PHE A 170 1.16 3.38 -17.44
N VAL A 171 0.32 3.52 -16.42
CA VAL A 171 -0.64 4.63 -16.32
C VAL A 171 -0.62 5.25 -14.94
N ALA A 172 -0.66 6.57 -14.89
CA ALA A 172 -1.07 7.33 -13.70
C ALA A 172 -2.25 8.24 -14.07
N ARG A 173 -3.25 8.30 -13.20
CA ARG A 173 -4.41 9.20 -13.34
C ARG A 173 -4.76 9.75 -11.96
N GLY A 174 -5.07 11.03 -11.88
CA GLY A 174 -5.47 11.63 -10.63
C GLY A 174 -5.79 13.11 -10.77
N THR A 175 -5.88 13.79 -9.63
CA THR A 175 -6.11 15.23 -9.54
C THR A 175 -5.09 15.82 -8.60
N TYR A 176 -4.40 16.87 -9.03
CA TYR A 176 -3.59 17.67 -8.14
C TYR A 176 -4.50 18.51 -7.24
N VAL A 177 -4.37 18.31 -5.93
CA VAL A 177 -5.18 19.01 -4.90
C VAL A 177 -4.35 19.98 -4.06
N ASN A 178 -3.04 20.01 -4.24
CA ASN A 178 -2.09 20.92 -3.60
C ASN A 178 -1.12 21.47 -4.65
N PHE A 179 -0.63 22.69 -4.44
CA PHE A 179 0.48 23.25 -5.21
C PHE A 179 1.82 22.72 -4.70
N GLY A 180 2.87 22.84 -5.52
CA GLY A 180 4.24 22.52 -5.12
C GLY A 180 4.72 21.13 -5.52
N PRO A 181 5.82 20.64 -4.93
CA PRO A 181 6.45 19.39 -5.33
C PRO A 181 5.55 18.18 -5.07
N GLN A 182 5.36 17.34 -6.09
CA GLN A 182 4.64 16.07 -5.99
C GLN A 182 5.27 15.00 -6.87
N ASP A 183 5.20 13.75 -6.41
CA ASP A 183 5.56 12.59 -7.21
C ASP A 183 4.31 11.97 -7.84
N VAL A 184 4.36 11.75 -9.16
CA VAL A 184 3.37 10.97 -9.88
C VAL A 184 3.90 9.56 -10.13
N TYR A 185 3.13 8.56 -9.68
CA TYR A 185 3.50 7.15 -9.79
C TYR A 185 2.70 6.46 -10.90
N LEU A 186 3.39 6.02 -11.96
CA LEU A 186 2.77 5.20 -13.00
C LEU A 186 2.95 3.72 -12.66
N TYR A 187 1.85 2.98 -12.71
CA TYR A 187 1.81 1.54 -12.46
C TYR A 187 1.44 0.79 -13.74
N PRO A 188 1.91 -0.46 -13.92
CA PRO A 188 1.44 -1.32 -15.00
C PRO A 188 -0.08 -1.48 -14.98
N SER A 189 -0.72 -1.27 -16.12
CA SER A 189 -2.18 -1.32 -16.25
C SER A 189 -2.63 -2.44 -17.19
N THR A 190 -2.07 -2.50 -18.39
CA THR A 190 -2.49 -3.45 -19.43
C THR A 190 -1.29 -4.05 -20.16
N VAL A 191 -1.50 -5.24 -20.71
CA VAL A 191 -0.56 -5.95 -21.59
C VAL A 191 -1.28 -6.26 -22.89
N SER A 192 -0.76 -5.77 -24.01
CA SER A 192 -1.41 -5.89 -25.33
C SER A 192 -0.85 -7.04 -26.19
N GLY A 193 0.22 -7.70 -25.74
CA GLY A 193 0.89 -8.77 -26.49
C GLY A 193 1.98 -9.46 -25.67
N PRO A 194 2.76 -10.38 -26.30
CA PRO A 194 3.87 -11.05 -25.64
C PRO A 194 4.89 -10.05 -25.09
N VAL A 195 5.35 -10.28 -23.86
CA VAL A 195 6.37 -9.44 -23.20
C VAL A 195 7.71 -10.16 -23.29
N GLN A 196 8.73 -9.47 -23.80
CA GLN A 196 10.10 -10.01 -23.84
C GLN A 196 10.70 -9.99 -22.43
N SER A 197 11.47 -11.02 -22.09
CA SER A 197 12.10 -11.18 -20.77
C SER A 197 13.63 -11.17 -20.89
N GLY A 198 14.33 -10.74 -19.84
CA GLY A 198 15.80 -10.63 -19.82
C GLY A 198 16.34 -9.42 -20.58
N VAL A 199 15.50 -8.40 -20.80
CA VAL A 199 15.84 -7.19 -21.58
C VAL A 199 15.57 -5.92 -20.77
N THR A 200 16.35 -4.88 -21.02
CA THR A 200 16.04 -3.51 -20.60
C THR A 200 15.65 -2.71 -21.82
N LEU A 201 14.45 -2.13 -21.80
CA LEU A 201 13.90 -1.36 -22.91
C LEU A 201 13.48 0.02 -22.40
N ASN A 202 13.67 1.05 -23.23
CA ASN A 202 13.27 2.40 -22.86
C ASN A 202 11.79 2.62 -23.13
N ALA A 203 11.10 3.19 -22.16
CA ALA A 203 9.73 3.66 -22.30
C ALA A 203 9.71 5.11 -22.77
N THR A 204 8.73 5.41 -23.62
CA THR A 204 8.36 6.79 -23.99
C THR A 204 7.24 7.26 -23.09
N LEU A 205 7.45 8.37 -22.41
CA LEU A 205 6.47 9.04 -21.56
C LEU A 205 6.25 10.47 -22.04
N THR A 206 4.98 10.88 -22.18
CA THR A 206 4.61 12.28 -22.40
C THR A 206 4.11 12.90 -21.09
N ILE A 207 4.68 14.04 -20.71
CA ILE A 207 4.37 14.79 -19.49
C ILE A 207 3.79 16.15 -19.89
N GLY A 208 2.67 16.52 -19.27
CA GLY A 208 2.02 17.80 -19.44
C GLY A 208 0.52 17.76 -19.10
N PRO A 209 -0.19 18.89 -19.27
CA PRO A 209 0.33 20.15 -19.82
C PRO A 209 1.31 20.84 -18.86
N LEU A 210 2.31 21.53 -19.43
CA LEU A 210 3.19 22.42 -18.70
C LEU A 210 2.56 23.81 -18.54
N THR A 211 3.21 24.69 -17.76
CA THR A 211 2.77 26.09 -17.55
C THR A 211 2.56 26.90 -18.83
N ASP A 212 3.25 26.55 -19.92
CA ASP A 212 3.11 27.16 -21.25
C ASP A 212 2.18 26.37 -22.20
N ASN A 213 1.42 25.42 -21.63
CA ASN A 213 0.52 24.51 -22.35
C ASN A 213 1.24 23.62 -23.38
N THR A 214 2.53 23.34 -23.16
CA THR A 214 3.32 22.38 -23.94
C THR A 214 3.40 21.02 -23.25
N TYR A 215 4.02 20.06 -23.93
CA TYR A 215 4.28 18.72 -23.42
C TYR A 215 5.76 18.37 -23.61
N VAL A 216 6.33 17.65 -22.66
CA VAL A 216 7.69 17.09 -22.74
C VAL A 216 7.59 15.59 -23.01
N ILE A 217 8.39 15.11 -23.96
CA ILE A 217 8.51 13.68 -24.28
C ILE A 217 9.85 13.18 -23.73
N CYS A 218 9.79 12.10 -22.96
CA CYS A 218 10.95 11.43 -22.39
C CYS A 218 11.04 10.00 -22.93
N ASP A 219 12.02 9.74 -23.80
CA ASP A 219 12.17 8.48 -24.54
C ASP A 219 13.23 7.53 -23.98
N GLU A 220 13.89 7.90 -22.88
CA GLU A 220 15.02 7.17 -22.31
C GLU A 220 14.75 6.72 -20.87
N ILE A 221 13.54 6.22 -20.58
CA ILE A 221 13.18 5.71 -19.26
C ILE A 221 13.43 4.19 -19.23
N PRO A 222 14.53 3.70 -18.64
CA PRO A 222 14.90 2.30 -18.73
C PRO A 222 13.99 1.42 -17.85
N ILE A 223 13.27 0.49 -18.47
CA ILE A 223 12.45 -0.52 -17.80
C ILE A 223 13.08 -1.89 -18.02
N ARG A 224 13.47 -2.55 -16.92
CA ARG A 224 14.02 -3.90 -16.95
C ARG A 224 12.90 -4.93 -16.81
N PHE A 225 12.87 -5.88 -17.74
CA PHE A 225 11.93 -7.00 -17.79
C PHE A 225 12.64 -8.29 -17.46
N VAL A 226 12.12 -9.04 -16.50
CA VAL A 226 12.73 -10.27 -15.97
C VAL A 226 11.69 -11.36 -15.83
N SER A 227 12.09 -12.62 -16.00
CA SER A 227 11.28 -13.79 -15.67
C SER A 227 11.95 -14.44 -14.48
N ARG A 228 11.15 -14.96 -13.56
CA ARG A 228 11.66 -15.70 -12.41
C ARG A 228 12.53 -16.86 -12.87
N SER A 229 12.04 -17.63 -13.85
CA SER A 229 12.71 -18.81 -14.39
C SER A 229 14.11 -18.57 -14.97
N THR A 230 14.42 -17.34 -15.39
CA THR A 230 15.72 -16.96 -15.96
C THR A 230 16.57 -16.11 -15.01
N SER A 231 16.01 -15.70 -13.86
CA SER A 231 16.68 -14.81 -12.91
C SER A 231 17.45 -15.59 -11.85
N ILE A 232 18.43 -14.93 -11.23
CA ILE A 232 19.11 -15.45 -10.03
C ILE A 232 18.54 -14.72 -8.82
N LEU A 233 18.01 -15.47 -7.85
CA LEU A 233 17.54 -14.89 -6.59
C LEU A 233 18.75 -14.64 -5.68
N LYS A 234 18.98 -13.38 -5.30
CA LYS A 234 20.07 -13.03 -4.37
C LYS A 234 19.56 -12.91 -2.94
N ILE A 235 20.27 -13.54 -2.02
CA ILE A 235 20.03 -13.51 -0.58
C ILE A 235 21.22 -12.80 0.06
N LEU A 236 20.95 -11.71 0.77
CA LEU A 236 21.96 -11.01 1.56
C LEU A 236 22.05 -11.63 2.95
N ASN A 237 23.22 -12.13 3.27
CA ASN A 237 23.58 -12.61 4.59
C ASN A 237 24.36 -11.53 5.33
N LEU A 238 23.72 -10.90 6.31
CA LEU A 238 24.36 -9.94 7.19
C LEU A 238 24.98 -10.67 8.37
N THR A 239 26.28 -10.93 8.25
CA THR A 239 27.03 -11.72 9.24
C THR A 239 27.44 -10.86 10.42
N GLY A 240 26.74 -11.00 11.54
CA GLY A 240 27.33 -10.66 12.83
C GLY A 240 28.36 -11.74 13.16
N GLY A 241 29.65 -11.45 12.99
CA GLY A 241 30.77 -12.41 13.09
C GLY A 241 30.60 -13.68 13.98
N GLU A 242 30.91 -14.82 13.35
CA GLU A 242 31.31 -16.14 13.86
C GLU A 242 30.36 -16.84 14.88
N ASP A 243 29.47 -17.71 14.39
CA ASP A 243 29.59 -19.19 14.51
C ASP A 243 28.26 -19.95 14.51
N TYR A 244 27.12 -19.34 14.87
CA TYR A 244 25.89 -20.13 15.14
C TYR A 244 24.68 -19.83 14.25
N TRP A 245 24.62 -18.72 13.52
CA TRP A 245 23.43 -18.33 12.75
C TRP A 245 23.78 -17.75 11.38
N ASP A 246 24.89 -18.20 10.80
CA ASP A 246 25.37 -17.75 9.49
C ASP A 246 24.94 -18.74 8.40
N ILE A 247 24.18 -18.27 7.41
CA ILE A 247 23.72 -19.09 6.28
C ILE A 247 24.86 -19.47 5.30
N THR A 248 26.00 -18.79 5.38
CA THR A 248 27.19 -19.02 4.54
C THR A 248 28.27 -19.87 5.18
N SER A 249 28.17 -20.18 6.47
CA SER A 249 29.19 -21.04 7.10
C SER A 249 29.28 -22.38 6.36
N SER A 250 30.46 -22.65 5.77
CA SER A 250 30.77 -23.91 5.08
C SER A 250 31.15 -25.01 6.07
N ASP A 251 31.63 -24.60 7.24
CA ASP A 251 32.38 -25.46 8.15
C ASP A 251 31.61 -25.85 9.41
N GLY A 252 30.32 -25.49 9.51
CA GLY A 252 29.51 -25.76 10.69
C GLY A 252 30.27 -25.45 11.97
N GLY A 253 30.67 -24.17 12.14
CA GLY A 253 31.54 -23.68 13.22
C GLY A 253 31.38 -24.51 14.49
N ASN A 254 32.38 -25.34 14.80
CA ASN A 254 32.34 -26.34 15.87
C ASN A 254 31.08 -27.24 15.89
N ASN A 255 30.90 -28.08 14.87
CA ASN A 255 30.39 -29.46 14.92
C ASN A 255 29.18 -29.73 15.84
N ARG A 256 28.23 -28.81 15.95
CA ARG A 256 26.90 -29.12 16.46
C ARG A 256 26.04 -29.43 15.24
N THR A 257 26.11 -30.68 14.78
CA THR A 257 25.33 -31.29 13.68
C THR A 257 23.81 -31.10 13.75
N ASN A 258 23.30 -30.35 14.72
CA ASN A 258 21.90 -30.29 15.12
C ASN A 258 21.40 -28.84 15.26
N ASN A 259 22.08 -27.85 14.65
CA ASN A 259 21.55 -26.49 14.62
C ASN A 259 20.47 -26.37 13.51
N PRO A 260 19.20 -26.06 13.86
CA PRO A 260 18.12 -25.92 12.88
C PRO A 260 18.41 -24.93 11.74
N VAL A 261 19.23 -23.91 11.99
CA VAL A 261 19.57 -22.86 11.01
C VAL A 261 20.62 -23.31 10.03
N ASP A 262 21.60 -24.08 10.49
CA ASP A 262 22.58 -24.72 9.60
C ASP A 262 21.85 -25.62 8.59
N TRP A 263 20.86 -26.39 9.06
CA TRP A 263 20.06 -27.21 8.15
C TRP A 263 19.23 -26.39 7.16
N ALA A 264 18.56 -25.33 7.61
CA ALA A 264 17.86 -24.43 6.68
C ALA A 264 18.85 -23.78 5.68
N ALA A 265 20.05 -23.41 6.13
CA ALA A 265 21.10 -22.84 5.28
C ALA A 265 21.59 -23.83 4.21
N ARG A 266 21.87 -25.07 4.61
CA ARG A 266 22.26 -26.16 3.71
C ARG A 266 21.17 -26.41 2.66
N TRP A 267 19.90 -26.42 3.06
CA TRP A 267 18.77 -26.54 2.14
C TRP A 267 18.75 -25.39 1.11
N VAL A 268 18.88 -24.15 1.56
CA VAL A 268 18.92 -22.95 0.70
C VAL A 268 20.09 -23.00 -0.27
N LYS A 269 21.24 -23.55 0.14
CA LYS A 269 22.42 -23.80 -0.71
C LYS A 269 22.24 -24.96 -1.71
N GLY A 270 21.08 -25.62 -1.70
CA GLY A 270 20.76 -26.73 -2.60
C GLY A 270 21.25 -28.09 -2.12
N GLU A 271 21.72 -28.20 -0.88
CA GLU A 271 22.01 -29.52 -0.31
C GLU A 271 20.71 -30.29 -0.10
N TYR A 272 20.69 -31.53 -0.58
CA TYR A 272 19.51 -32.38 -0.46
C TYR A 272 19.22 -32.71 1.01
N ILE A 273 18.03 -32.34 1.45
CA ILE A 273 17.50 -32.71 2.76
C ILE A 273 16.44 -33.77 2.53
N SER A 274 16.66 -35.00 3.01
CA SER A 274 15.86 -36.17 2.64
C SER A 274 14.38 -36.14 3.07
N THR A 275 13.96 -35.10 3.78
CA THR A 275 12.57 -34.90 4.18
C THR A 275 11.77 -34.00 3.26
N THR A 276 12.41 -33.23 2.36
CA THR A 276 11.69 -32.33 1.45
C THR A 276 11.53 -32.97 0.07
N SER A 277 10.36 -32.82 -0.54
CA SER A 277 10.09 -33.32 -1.91
C SER A 277 10.76 -32.48 -3.00
N ARG A 278 11.15 -31.25 -2.68
CA ARG A 278 11.73 -30.25 -3.58
C ARG A 278 12.93 -29.56 -2.93
N THR A 279 13.89 -29.18 -3.76
CA THR A 279 15.04 -28.33 -3.40
C THR A 279 14.63 -26.88 -3.24
N ALA A 280 15.44 -26.07 -2.56
CA ALA A 280 15.21 -24.62 -2.45
C ALA A 280 15.09 -23.94 -3.84
N LEU A 281 15.90 -24.38 -4.81
CA LEU A 281 15.87 -23.87 -6.19
C LEU A 281 14.54 -24.18 -6.90
N GLU A 282 13.97 -25.36 -6.68
CA GLU A 282 12.67 -25.71 -7.24
C GLU A 282 11.54 -24.88 -6.62
N TYR A 283 11.63 -24.52 -5.33
CA TYR A 283 10.67 -23.61 -4.69
C TYR A 283 10.81 -22.17 -5.15
N SER A 284 12.04 -21.69 -5.35
CA SER A 284 12.25 -20.33 -5.85
C SER A 284 11.75 -20.14 -7.27
N GLY A 285 11.71 -21.23 -8.05
CA GLY A 285 11.36 -21.18 -9.48
C GLY A 285 12.37 -20.40 -10.30
N THR A 286 13.57 -20.18 -9.78
CA THR A 286 14.61 -19.35 -10.40
C THR A 286 15.66 -20.17 -11.15
N ALA A 287 16.48 -19.52 -11.99
CA ALA A 287 17.62 -20.16 -12.63
C ALA A 287 18.74 -20.50 -11.63
N GLY A 288 18.81 -19.74 -10.53
CA GLY A 288 19.78 -19.96 -9.45
C GLY A 288 19.39 -19.23 -8.17
N ILE A 289 20.07 -19.60 -7.09
CA ILE A 289 20.08 -18.86 -5.81
C ILE A 289 21.53 -18.50 -5.53
N GLN A 290 21.78 -17.22 -5.24
CA GLN A 290 23.10 -16.72 -4.86
C GLN A 290 23.03 -16.13 -3.46
N ILE A 291 23.95 -16.51 -2.58
CA ILE A 291 24.09 -15.90 -1.27
C ILE A 291 25.27 -14.94 -1.32
N VAL A 292 25.04 -13.69 -0.91
CA VAL A 292 26.06 -12.64 -0.80
C VAL A 292 26.19 -12.28 0.66
N SER A 293 27.42 -12.20 1.17
CA SER A 293 27.67 -11.83 2.57
C SER A 293 28.17 -10.40 2.68
N LEU A 294 27.71 -9.69 3.71
CA LEU A 294 28.26 -8.40 4.11
C LEU A 294 28.60 -8.43 5.60
N ASN A 295 29.84 -8.06 5.92
CA ASN A 295 30.26 -7.82 7.30
C ASN A 295 29.85 -6.38 7.70
N PRO A 296 28.90 -6.20 8.62
CA PRO A 296 28.38 -4.89 9.00
C PRO A 296 29.41 -4.02 9.76
N THR A 297 30.51 -4.62 10.25
CA THR A 297 31.58 -3.92 10.96
C THR A 297 32.70 -3.41 10.04
N ALA A 298 32.68 -3.78 8.76
CA ALA A 298 33.69 -3.34 7.80
C ALA A 298 33.57 -1.82 7.52
N GLY A 299 34.71 -1.17 7.29
CA GLY A 299 34.71 0.23 6.83
C GLY A 299 33.99 0.33 5.48
N GLY A 300 33.03 1.25 5.36
CA GLY A 300 32.22 1.41 4.15
C GLY A 300 30.98 0.51 4.06
N ALA A 301 30.70 -0.32 5.08
CA ALA A 301 29.59 -1.28 5.04
C ALA A 301 28.21 -0.68 4.74
N ILE A 302 27.96 0.58 5.10
CA ILE A 302 26.67 1.25 4.79
C ILE A 302 26.50 1.45 3.27
N ALA A 303 27.53 1.94 2.58
CA ALA A 303 27.46 2.17 1.13
C ALA A 303 27.35 0.84 0.38
N THR A 304 28.12 -0.17 0.80
CA THR A 304 28.03 -1.52 0.22
C THR A 304 26.68 -2.18 0.51
N LEU A 305 26.11 -1.94 1.70
CA LEU A 305 24.77 -2.44 2.01
C LEU A 305 23.72 -1.85 1.09
N ASP A 306 23.74 -0.53 0.89
CA ASP A 306 22.80 0.19 0.03
C ASP A 306 22.84 -0.38 -1.40
N GLU A 307 24.04 -0.52 -1.97
CA GLU A 307 24.27 -1.13 -3.29
C GLU A 307 23.75 -2.59 -3.36
N LEU A 308 24.07 -3.42 -2.36
CA LEU A 308 23.61 -4.81 -2.33
C LEU A 308 22.08 -4.92 -2.20
N LEU A 309 21.45 -4.01 -1.47
CA LEU A 309 20.01 -4.00 -1.26
C LEU A 309 19.22 -3.71 -2.55
N GLU A 310 19.83 -3.07 -3.54
CA GLU A 310 19.27 -2.91 -4.89
C GLU A 310 19.13 -4.23 -5.63
N GLU A 311 19.94 -5.24 -5.30
CA GLU A 311 20.00 -6.50 -6.05
C GLU A 311 19.45 -7.72 -5.30
N VAL A 312 19.29 -7.64 -3.98
CA VAL A 312 18.80 -8.76 -3.15
C VAL A 312 17.31 -8.70 -2.87
N SER A 313 16.72 -9.87 -2.67
CA SER A 313 15.28 -10.04 -2.44
C SER A 313 14.96 -10.56 -1.03
N ILE A 314 15.95 -11.14 -0.36
CA ILE A 314 15.84 -11.66 1.00
C ILE A 314 17.08 -11.21 1.77
N VAL A 315 16.89 -10.70 2.98
CA VAL A 315 17.96 -10.38 3.92
C VAL A 315 17.84 -11.32 5.11
N TRP A 316 18.91 -12.08 5.36
CA TRP A 316 19.10 -12.83 6.58
C TRP A 316 19.98 -12.02 7.54
N VAL A 317 19.44 -11.68 8.70
CA VAL A 317 20.17 -11.06 9.80
C VAL A 317 20.43 -12.14 10.84
N GLY A 318 21.68 -12.63 10.88
CA GLY A 318 22.10 -13.64 11.85
C GLY A 318 21.90 -13.16 13.30
N ALA A 319 21.85 -14.10 14.24
CA ALA A 319 21.75 -13.76 15.66
C ALA A 319 22.90 -12.82 16.05
N ASN A 320 22.52 -11.65 16.56
CA ASN A 320 23.47 -10.66 17.02
C ASN A 320 23.34 -10.49 18.53
N ASP A 321 24.34 -10.96 19.24
CA ASP A 321 24.46 -10.79 20.68
C ASP A 321 25.03 -9.41 21.06
N ASN A 322 25.45 -8.60 20.07
CA ASN A 322 26.23 -7.39 20.29
C ASN A 322 25.73 -6.21 19.44
N ALA A 323 24.90 -5.33 20.03
CA ALA A 323 24.40 -4.11 19.36
C ALA A 323 25.51 -3.20 18.78
N SER A 324 26.76 -3.36 19.23
CA SER A 324 27.92 -2.65 18.67
C SER A 324 28.23 -2.98 17.21
N ARG A 325 27.76 -4.13 16.69
CA ARG A 325 28.05 -4.57 15.32
C ARG A 325 27.25 -3.86 14.24
N PHE A 326 26.07 -3.33 14.57
CA PHE A 326 25.23 -2.59 13.63
C PHE A 326 25.08 -1.16 14.09
N ASN A 327 25.75 -0.26 13.39
CA ASN A 327 25.54 1.17 13.61
C ASN A 327 24.12 1.59 13.16
N SER A 328 23.67 2.75 13.63
CA SER A 328 22.33 3.28 13.31
C SER A 328 22.08 3.48 11.81
N GLY A 329 23.14 3.69 11.02
CA GLY A 329 23.05 3.82 9.57
C GLY A 329 22.60 2.52 8.90
N ILE A 330 23.23 1.39 9.23
CA ILE A 330 22.83 0.07 8.71
C ILE A 330 21.37 -0.25 9.08
N VAL A 331 21.00 0.02 10.33
CA VAL A 331 19.64 -0.21 10.82
C VAL A 331 18.61 0.63 10.05
N THR A 332 18.96 1.89 9.78
CA THR A 332 18.10 2.82 9.01
C THR A 332 17.91 2.33 7.58
N VAL A 333 18.99 2.01 6.89
CA VAL A 333 18.97 1.50 5.50
C VAL A 333 18.13 0.22 5.39
N LEU A 334 18.31 -0.74 6.31
CA LEU A 334 17.51 -1.96 6.32
C LEU A 334 16.02 -1.73 6.58
N ARG A 335 15.69 -0.84 7.52
CA ARG A 335 14.30 -0.49 7.80
C ARG A 335 13.65 0.16 6.58
N ASP A 336 14.32 1.12 5.98
CA ASP A 336 13.79 1.85 4.83
C ASP A 336 13.58 0.89 3.64
N TRP A 337 14.54 -0.02 3.40
CA TRP A 337 14.38 -1.12 2.46
C TRP A 337 13.18 -2.03 2.77
N ALA A 338 13.03 -2.48 4.02
CA ALA A 338 11.93 -3.36 4.42
C ALA A 338 10.55 -2.70 4.27
N THR A 339 10.44 -1.43 4.69
CA THR A 339 9.20 -0.65 4.60
C THR A 339 8.83 -0.28 3.16
N SER A 340 9.80 -0.26 2.24
CA SER A 340 9.54 -0.08 0.82
C SER A 340 8.99 -1.32 0.11
N GLY A 341 8.84 -2.44 0.83
CA GLY A 341 8.30 -3.69 0.27
C GLY A 341 9.23 -4.38 -0.73
N GLN A 342 10.52 -4.09 -0.67
CA GLN A 342 11.53 -4.57 -1.64
C GLN A 342 11.98 -6.02 -1.43
N GLY A 343 11.48 -6.71 -0.40
CA GLY A 343 11.83 -8.10 -0.15
C GLY A 343 11.37 -8.59 1.22
N TYR A 344 12.03 -9.64 1.70
CA TYR A 344 11.79 -10.24 3.01
C TYR A 344 13.01 -10.08 3.92
N ILE A 345 12.77 -9.94 5.22
CA ILE A 345 13.81 -10.01 6.24
C ILE A 345 13.54 -11.19 7.17
N VAL A 346 14.58 -11.95 7.48
CA VAL A 346 14.58 -12.86 8.62
C VAL A 346 15.60 -12.40 9.63
N THR A 347 15.19 -12.26 10.88
CA THR A 347 16.07 -11.85 11.97
C THR A 347 15.85 -12.69 13.21
N VAL A 348 16.93 -12.91 13.95
CA VAL A 348 16.91 -13.59 15.24
C VAL A 348 17.33 -12.61 16.34
N ALA A 349 16.64 -12.66 17.47
CA ALA A 349 16.86 -11.77 18.59
C ALA A 349 17.26 -12.54 19.86
N ASP A 350 18.48 -12.32 20.35
CA ASP A 350 18.99 -12.86 21.62
C ASP A 350 18.31 -12.24 22.83
N LYS A 351 18.62 -10.97 23.07
CA LYS A 351 18.25 -10.22 24.28
C LYS A 351 18.00 -8.76 23.94
N ILE A 352 17.38 -8.01 24.85
CA ILE A 352 17.08 -6.57 24.65
C ILE A 352 18.32 -5.79 24.18
N SER A 353 19.51 -6.11 24.72
CA SER A 353 20.76 -5.43 24.36
C SER A 353 21.31 -5.76 22.96
N GLY A 354 20.73 -6.72 22.23
CA GLY A 354 21.00 -6.99 20.82
C GLY A 354 19.93 -6.43 19.86
N GLY A 355 18.90 -5.76 20.39
CA GLY A 355 17.63 -5.54 19.70
C GLY A 355 17.54 -4.38 18.71
N SER A 356 18.63 -3.70 18.35
CA SER A 356 18.55 -2.48 17.52
C SER A 356 17.91 -2.74 16.16
N ILE A 357 18.27 -3.82 15.45
CA ILE A 357 17.63 -4.15 14.16
C ILE A 357 16.17 -4.56 14.34
N PRO A 358 15.83 -5.61 15.12
CA PRO A 358 14.44 -6.04 15.23
C PRO A 358 13.51 -4.92 15.69
N GLN A 359 13.92 -4.10 16.65
CA GLN A 359 13.11 -2.96 17.15
C GLN A 359 12.83 -1.92 16.06
N ASN A 360 13.80 -1.62 15.21
CA ASN A 360 13.61 -0.72 14.08
C ASN A 360 12.76 -1.33 12.96
N LEU A 361 12.67 -2.67 12.88
CA LEU A 361 11.74 -3.40 12.02
C LEU A 361 10.34 -3.60 12.66
N GLY A 362 10.07 -2.94 13.79
CA GLY A 362 8.80 -3.01 14.51
C GLY A 362 8.65 -4.20 15.46
N LEU A 363 9.72 -4.98 15.66
CA LEU A 363 9.77 -6.14 16.55
C LEU A 363 10.27 -5.73 17.93
N ILE A 364 9.42 -5.86 18.95
CA ILE A 364 9.77 -5.62 20.34
C ILE A 364 10.37 -6.91 20.91
N ILE A 365 11.55 -6.78 21.50
CA ILE A 365 12.23 -7.88 22.19
C ILE A 365 12.08 -7.70 23.69
N GLU A 366 11.73 -8.77 24.40
CA GLU A 366 11.62 -8.79 25.85
C GLU A 366 12.50 -9.90 26.42
N ASP A 367 13.14 -9.66 27.57
CA ASP A 367 13.86 -10.71 28.28
C ASP A 367 12.87 -11.61 29.03
N GLY A 368 13.20 -12.90 29.17
CA GLY A 368 12.61 -13.69 30.23
C GLY A 368 13.07 -15.14 30.32
N SER A 369 12.29 -15.91 31.10
CA SER A 369 12.61 -17.29 31.48
C SER A 369 12.07 -18.30 30.49
N SER A 370 12.89 -19.22 29.99
CA SER A 370 12.53 -20.11 28.89
C SER A 370 11.40 -21.10 29.24
N VAL A 371 10.57 -21.46 28.25
CA VAL A 371 9.59 -22.58 28.18
C VAL A 371 9.56 -23.08 26.72
N ASN A 372 9.09 -24.31 26.48
CA ASN A 372 9.00 -24.83 25.10
C ASN A 372 7.98 -24.01 24.29
N GLY A 373 8.27 -23.87 22.99
CA GLY A 373 7.41 -23.21 22.03
C GLY A 373 6.43 -24.17 21.38
N PHE A 374 5.33 -23.65 20.85
CA PHE A 374 4.31 -24.39 20.12
C PHE A 374 3.88 -23.60 18.90
N THR A 375 3.79 -24.26 17.75
CA THR A 375 3.35 -23.64 16.50
C THR A 375 1.87 -23.26 16.56
N THR A 376 1.54 -22.17 15.89
CA THR A 376 0.17 -21.79 15.54
C THR A 376 0.09 -21.63 14.02
N ALA A 377 0.41 -22.71 13.30
CA ALA A 377 0.44 -22.79 11.83
C ALA A 377 -0.83 -22.25 11.15
N SER A 378 -2.00 -22.36 11.79
CA SER A 378 -3.26 -21.79 11.30
C SER A 378 -3.26 -20.27 11.18
N ASN A 379 -2.31 -19.58 11.79
CA ASN A 379 -2.18 -18.12 11.70
C ASN A 379 -1.46 -17.68 10.41
N LEU A 380 -0.69 -18.58 9.78
CA LEU A 380 0.00 -18.36 8.50
C LEU A 380 -0.23 -19.58 7.59
N PRO A 381 -1.49 -19.89 7.24
CA PRO A 381 -1.82 -21.08 6.45
C PRO A 381 -1.11 -21.11 5.11
N GLU A 382 -0.83 -19.95 4.49
CA GLU A 382 -0.11 -19.83 3.22
C GLU A 382 1.38 -20.23 3.31
N ILE A 383 1.95 -20.23 4.53
CA ILE A 383 3.36 -20.60 4.77
C ILE A 383 3.47 -22.05 5.22
N PHE A 384 2.53 -22.48 6.07
CA PHE A 384 2.64 -23.75 6.78
C PHE A 384 1.67 -24.81 6.30
N LYS A 385 0.73 -24.50 5.41
CA LYS A 385 -0.26 -25.46 4.93
C LYS A 385 -0.39 -25.41 3.41
N GLY A 386 -0.57 -26.58 2.81
CA GLY A 386 -0.87 -26.69 1.38
C GLY A 386 -0.03 -27.73 0.64
N THR A 387 -0.25 -27.83 -0.66
CA THR A 387 0.45 -28.76 -1.54
C THR A 387 1.87 -28.31 -1.88
N ASP A 388 2.14 -27.02 -1.73
CA ASP A 388 3.39 -26.37 -2.11
C ASP A 388 4.21 -25.92 -0.90
N VAL A 389 3.97 -26.49 0.28
CA VAL A 389 4.83 -26.29 1.46
C VAL A 389 5.67 -27.55 1.70
N PRO A 390 6.94 -27.43 2.11
CA PRO A 390 7.81 -28.59 2.35
C PRO A 390 7.29 -29.57 3.41
N TYR A 391 6.68 -29.09 4.51
CA TYR A 391 6.34 -29.95 5.66
C TYR A 391 4.86 -29.98 6.10
N ASP A 392 3.98 -29.13 5.58
CA ASP A 392 2.54 -29.07 5.94
C ASP A 392 2.31 -29.11 7.46
N LEU A 393 2.82 -28.10 8.16
CA LEU A 393 2.87 -28.06 9.62
C LEU A 393 1.48 -27.90 10.25
N ALA A 394 1.23 -28.73 11.27
CA ALA A 394 0.06 -28.61 12.12
C ALA A 394 0.26 -27.58 13.26
N ASN A 395 -0.86 -27.20 13.89
CA ASN A 395 -0.82 -26.47 15.16
C ASN A 395 -0.29 -27.36 16.28
N GLY A 396 0.34 -26.75 17.29
CA GLY A 396 0.78 -27.44 18.50
C GLY A 396 2.06 -28.27 18.33
N LEU A 397 2.79 -28.10 17.23
CA LEU A 397 4.12 -28.70 17.10
C LEU A 397 5.06 -28.05 18.11
N GLU A 398 5.59 -28.86 19.01
CA GLU A 398 6.45 -28.41 20.08
C GLU A 398 7.87 -28.14 19.56
N VAL A 399 8.41 -26.97 19.88
CA VAL A 399 9.79 -26.56 19.58
C VAL A 399 10.56 -26.51 20.88
N ALA A 400 11.62 -27.33 20.97
CA ALA A 400 12.47 -27.38 22.15
C ALA A 400 13.17 -26.03 22.39
N ARG A 401 13.48 -25.74 23.64
CA ARG A 401 14.34 -24.62 24.04
C ARG A 401 15.76 -25.10 24.37
N ASP A 402 16.74 -24.21 24.30
CA ASP A 402 18.06 -24.37 24.90
C ASP A 402 18.30 -23.35 26.03
N GLY A 403 18.68 -23.82 27.21
CA GLY A 403 19.06 -22.94 28.32
C GLY A 403 17.94 -22.16 29.01
N SER A 404 18.34 -21.27 29.93
CA SER A 404 17.45 -20.57 30.89
C SER A 404 17.01 -19.17 30.45
N ASN A 405 17.71 -18.56 29.50
CA ASN A 405 17.52 -17.16 29.08
C ASN A 405 17.08 -17.15 27.62
N ALA A 406 15.77 -17.04 27.39
CA ALA A 406 15.21 -16.90 26.05
C ALA A 406 14.65 -15.48 25.90
N GLY A 407 14.98 -14.83 24.79
CA GLY A 407 14.27 -13.64 24.36
C GLY A 407 12.82 -13.98 24.01
N TYR A 408 11.99 -12.96 23.99
CA TYR A 408 10.63 -13.01 23.46
C TYR A 408 10.48 -11.94 22.42
N ILE A 409 9.65 -12.20 21.41
CA ILE A 409 9.47 -11.29 20.30
C ILE A 409 8.00 -10.99 20.07
N THR A 410 7.64 -9.71 20.07
CA THR A 410 6.29 -9.24 19.78
C THR A 410 6.34 -8.15 18.71
N CYS A 411 5.23 -7.90 18.03
CA CYS A 411 5.13 -6.85 17.02
C CYS A 411 3.73 -6.25 17.08
N LYS A 412 3.61 -4.94 16.89
CA LYS A 412 2.31 -4.29 16.72
C LYS A 412 1.74 -4.71 15.37
N GLY A 413 0.60 -5.38 15.37
CA GLY A 413 -0.02 -5.90 14.14
C GLY A 413 0.67 -7.12 13.53
N GLY A 414 1.67 -7.69 14.20
CA GLY A 414 2.34 -8.90 13.72
C GLY A 414 1.54 -10.17 14.01
N ILE A 415 1.72 -11.16 13.15
CA ILE A 415 1.07 -12.47 13.23
C ILE A 415 2.00 -13.42 14.01
N THR A 416 1.55 -13.89 15.17
CA THR A 416 2.30 -14.89 15.94
C THR A 416 2.13 -16.26 15.30
N PHE A 417 3.24 -16.94 15.01
CA PHE A 417 3.22 -18.31 14.49
C PHE A 417 3.94 -19.32 15.40
N LEU A 418 4.67 -18.84 16.40
CA LEU A 418 5.30 -19.64 17.45
C LEU A 418 5.13 -18.94 18.79
N GLN A 419 4.62 -19.63 19.79
CA GLN A 419 4.34 -19.07 21.13
C GLN A 419 4.56 -20.10 22.24
N THR A 420 4.62 -19.66 23.49
CA THR A 420 4.65 -20.56 24.65
C THR A 420 3.31 -21.29 24.82
N GLY A 421 3.31 -22.46 25.47
CA GLY A 421 2.10 -23.24 25.70
C GLY A 421 1.00 -22.48 26.46
N SER A 422 -0.26 -22.88 26.25
CA SER A 422 -1.47 -22.22 26.80
C SER A 422 -1.57 -22.24 28.33
N GLY A 423 -0.75 -23.03 29.03
CA GLY A 423 -0.66 -23.08 30.50
C GLY A 423 0.34 -22.10 31.12
N VAL A 424 1.08 -21.33 30.31
CA VAL A 424 2.08 -20.36 30.79
C VAL A 424 1.46 -18.97 30.74
N SER A 425 1.44 -18.27 31.87
CA SER A 425 0.98 -16.88 31.97
C SER A 425 2.15 -15.95 32.30
N PRO A 426 2.44 -14.92 31.49
CA PRO A 426 1.77 -14.59 30.22
C PRO A 426 2.12 -15.58 29.10
N VAL A 427 1.22 -15.73 28.12
CA VAL A 427 1.57 -16.39 26.84
C VAL A 427 2.54 -15.47 26.13
N ARG A 428 3.74 -15.97 25.85
CA ARG A 428 4.78 -15.20 25.21
C ARG A 428 5.01 -15.67 23.79
N ARG A 429 5.41 -14.73 22.94
CA ARG A 429 5.57 -14.92 21.50
C ARG A 429 7.04 -15.19 21.19
N LEU A 430 7.28 -16.19 20.35
CA LEU A 430 8.60 -16.74 20.04
C LEU A 430 8.95 -16.61 18.55
N GLY A 431 7.94 -16.51 17.70
CA GLY A 431 8.05 -16.31 16.27
C GLY A 431 6.90 -15.44 15.79
N VAL A 432 7.22 -14.33 15.15
CA VAL A 432 6.25 -13.34 14.66
C VAL A 432 6.59 -12.96 13.23
N TYR A 433 5.56 -12.86 12.39
CA TYR A 433 5.64 -12.28 11.06
C TYR A 433 5.04 -10.87 11.09
N ASN A 434 5.81 -9.86 10.68
CA ASN A 434 5.34 -8.50 10.48
C ASN A 434 5.02 -8.28 8.99
N PRO A 435 3.73 -8.29 8.59
CA PRO A 435 3.36 -8.08 7.19
C PRO A 435 3.61 -6.65 6.69
N ALA A 436 3.77 -5.67 7.59
CA ALA A 436 4.06 -4.29 7.19
C ALA A 436 5.49 -4.11 6.64
N THR A 437 6.41 -5.00 7.02
CA THR A 437 7.82 -4.95 6.64
C THR A 437 8.31 -6.28 6.06
N ASN A 438 7.40 -7.22 5.77
CA ASN A 438 7.72 -8.59 5.35
C ASN A 438 8.82 -9.26 6.20
N THR A 439 8.78 -9.03 7.51
CA THR A 439 9.85 -9.45 8.43
C THR A 439 9.42 -10.63 9.28
N PHE A 440 10.20 -11.71 9.25
CA PHE A 440 10.10 -12.82 10.20
C PHE A 440 11.10 -12.59 11.34
N GLY A 441 10.57 -12.54 12.55
CA GLY A 441 11.36 -12.42 13.76
C GLY A 441 11.28 -13.69 14.60
N PHE A 442 12.44 -14.18 15.04
CA PHE A 442 12.54 -15.30 15.98
C PHE A 442 13.20 -14.85 17.28
N ALA A 443 12.69 -15.36 18.38
CA ALA A 443 13.41 -15.34 19.65
C ALA A 443 14.60 -16.32 19.62
N ASP A 444 15.63 -16.03 20.42
CA ASP A 444 16.81 -16.88 20.55
C ASP A 444 16.58 -18.15 21.38
N LYS A 445 17.48 -19.12 21.18
CA LYS A 445 17.58 -20.42 21.83
C LYS A 445 16.40 -21.36 21.63
N PHE A 446 15.73 -21.27 20.49
CA PHE A 446 14.78 -22.29 20.09
C PHE A 446 15.44 -23.32 19.17
N GLY A 447 15.02 -24.57 19.29
CA GLY A 447 15.40 -25.71 18.44
C GLY A 447 16.74 -26.39 18.77
N GLN A 448 17.54 -25.89 19.71
CA GLN A 448 18.76 -26.56 20.16
C GLN A 448 18.42 -27.43 21.39
N SER A 449 18.38 -28.76 21.22
CA SER A 449 18.16 -29.66 22.36
C SER A 449 19.48 -29.90 23.09
N ALA A 450 19.55 -29.54 24.39
CA ALA A 450 20.70 -29.79 25.26
C ALA A 450 21.09 -31.29 25.37
N THR A 451 20.20 -32.21 24.97
CA THR A 451 20.36 -33.66 25.11
C THR A 451 20.78 -34.38 23.83
N TYR A 452 20.96 -33.69 22.71
CA TYR A 452 21.26 -34.36 21.43
C TYR A 452 22.76 -34.65 21.28
N SER A 453 23.13 -35.93 21.44
CA SER A 453 24.49 -36.43 21.17
C SER A 453 24.81 -36.36 19.68
N SER A 454 26.01 -35.89 19.35
CA SER A 454 26.58 -35.58 18.03
C SER A 454 26.73 -36.74 17.02
N SER A 455 25.98 -37.84 17.14
CA SER A 455 26.30 -39.10 16.46
C SER A 455 25.25 -39.67 15.49
N GLY A 456 24.15 -38.97 15.18
CA GLY A 456 23.08 -39.54 14.35
C GLY A 456 22.75 -38.69 13.14
N GLY A 457 22.86 -39.27 11.94
CA GLY A 457 22.45 -38.65 10.68
C GLY A 457 20.97 -38.25 10.66
N PHE A 458 20.58 -37.63 9.55
CA PHE A 458 19.25 -37.09 9.32
C PHE A 458 18.14 -38.09 9.71
N PRO A 459 17.18 -37.73 10.59
CA PRO A 459 16.11 -38.64 10.96
C PRO A 459 15.26 -38.93 9.73
N SER A 460 15.28 -40.17 9.25
CA SER A 460 14.40 -40.63 8.18
C SER A 460 12.95 -40.41 8.58
N ASN A 461 12.14 -39.88 7.66
CA ASN A 461 10.71 -39.50 7.78
C ASN A 461 9.74 -40.57 8.35
N GLY A 462 10.23 -41.77 8.69
CA GLY A 462 9.42 -42.95 8.99
C GLY A 462 9.26 -43.35 10.46
N SER A 463 9.92 -42.70 11.41
CA SER A 463 9.65 -42.95 12.83
C SER A 463 9.03 -41.70 13.44
N GLY A 464 7.92 -41.85 14.16
CA GLY A 464 7.24 -40.81 14.94
C GLY A 464 8.08 -40.27 16.11
N SER A 465 9.36 -40.06 15.88
CA SER A 465 10.31 -39.37 16.73
C SER A 465 9.83 -37.94 16.89
N THR A 466 9.15 -37.72 18.01
CA THR A 466 8.78 -36.47 18.66
C THR A 466 9.99 -35.61 19.05
N ALA A 467 11.09 -35.67 18.28
CA ALA A 467 12.29 -34.90 18.54
C ALA A 467 12.02 -33.43 18.22
N THR A 468 11.50 -32.74 19.22
CA THR A 468 11.20 -31.30 19.31
C THR A 468 12.34 -30.39 18.84
N GLY A 469 13.58 -30.90 18.73
CA GLY A 469 14.73 -30.23 18.13
C GLY A 469 14.60 -29.97 16.62
N TYR A 470 13.92 -30.83 15.86
CA TYR A 470 13.80 -30.66 14.39
C TYR A 470 12.60 -29.82 13.97
N ASN A 471 11.66 -29.55 14.86
CA ASN A 471 10.46 -28.79 14.50
C ASN A 471 10.79 -27.35 14.11
N LEU A 472 11.79 -26.72 14.75
CA LEU A 472 12.25 -25.39 14.30
C LEU A 472 12.83 -25.43 12.89
N GLN A 473 13.59 -26.48 12.55
CA GLN A 473 14.15 -26.63 11.21
C GLN A 473 13.03 -26.68 10.16
N ARG A 474 11.97 -27.45 10.42
CA ARG A 474 10.82 -27.54 9.51
C ARG A 474 10.11 -26.20 9.34
N ILE A 475 9.88 -25.47 10.45
CA ILE A 475 9.32 -24.11 10.44
C ILE A 475 10.18 -23.17 9.59
N LEU A 476 11.50 -23.19 9.78
CA LEU A 476 12.42 -22.35 9.02
C LEU A 476 12.42 -22.70 7.55
N ILE A 477 12.42 -23.98 7.19
CA ILE A 477 12.38 -24.41 5.78
C ILE A 477 11.06 -24.02 5.11
N ASP A 478 9.91 -24.14 5.79
CA ASP A 478 8.63 -23.68 5.25
C ASP A 478 8.61 -22.16 5.03
N ILE A 479 9.14 -21.38 5.99
CA ILE A 479 9.31 -19.92 5.85
C ILE A 479 10.25 -19.60 4.69
N TRP A 480 11.38 -20.30 4.56
CA TRP A 480 12.28 -20.13 3.43
C TRP A 480 11.61 -20.48 2.10
N ALA A 481 10.89 -21.60 2.01
CA ALA A 481 10.16 -21.98 0.80
C ALA A 481 9.16 -20.90 0.38
N TYR A 482 8.39 -20.37 1.33
CA TYR A 482 7.48 -19.27 1.09
C TYR A 482 8.20 -18.01 0.60
N MET A 483 9.28 -17.59 1.27
CA MET A 483 10.06 -16.42 0.86
C MET A 483 10.69 -16.63 -0.52
N LEU A 484 11.31 -17.78 -0.79
CA LEU A 484 11.92 -18.09 -2.08
C LEU A 484 10.90 -18.00 -3.22
N ALA A 485 9.69 -18.53 -3.00
CA ALA A 485 8.62 -18.50 -3.99
C ALA A 485 8.04 -17.09 -4.23
N ASN A 486 8.01 -16.24 -3.20
CA ASN A 486 7.32 -14.94 -3.23
C ASN A 486 8.24 -13.71 -3.26
N ALA A 487 9.54 -13.86 -3.00
CA ALA A 487 10.50 -12.74 -2.96
C ALA A 487 10.62 -12.08 -4.33
N PRO A 488 10.55 -10.74 -4.44
CA PRO A 488 10.61 -10.05 -5.72
C PRO A 488 11.92 -10.35 -6.43
N ILE A 489 11.89 -10.69 -7.72
CA ILE A 489 13.10 -10.80 -8.52
C ILE A 489 13.62 -9.40 -8.86
N LYS A 490 14.94 -9.23 -8.96
CA LYS A 490 15.60 -7.93 -9.15
C LYS A 490 16.56 -7.90 -10.33
#